data_AF-A0A0M9YC21-F1
#
_entry.id   AF-A0A0M9YC21-F1
#
_cell.length_a   1.000
_cell.length_b   1.000
_cell.length_c   1.000
_cell.angle_alpha   90.00
_cell.angle_beta   90.00
_cell.angle_gamma   90.00
#
_symmetry.space_group_name_H-M   'P 1'
#
loop_
_entity.id
_entity.type
_entity.pdbx_description
1 polymer ?
#
loop_
_entity_poly.entity_id
_entity_poly.type
_entity_poly.pdbx_seq_one_letter_code
_entity_poly.pdbx_strand_id
1 'polypeptide(L)'
;MTITLRPGSTVMFAGDSITDCQRLASEDGLGFGYPLRDAGEWGLRHPDRPVNWLNTGIAGQKVMDRAKPRWAGGRDDRVQSGDAHGGG
;
A
#
# COMPACT_ATOMS: atom_id res chain seq x y z
N MET A 1 11.14 13.28 3.00
CA MET A 1 9.66 13.23 3.02
C MET A 1 9.27 12.14 4.00
N THR A 2 8.31 12.39 4.89
CA THR A 2 7.90 11.44 5.93
C THR A 2 6.40 11.24 5.84
N ILE A 3 5.94 9.99 5.92
CA ILE A 3 4.53 9.65 6.02
C ILE A 3 4.24 9.09 7.40
N THR A 4 3.08 9.41 7.97
CA THR A 4 2.62 8.89 9.26
C THR A 4 1.52 7.85 9.01
N LEU A 5 1.76 6.62 9.47
CA LEU A 5 0.76 5.55 9.42
C LEU A 5 -0.02 5.53 10.73
N ARG A 6 -1.35 5.51 10.63
CA ARG A 6 -2.25 5.36 11.79
C ARG A 6 -2.41 3.87 12.12
N PRO A 7 -2.62 3.50 13.40
CA PRO A 7 -3.00 2.13 13.74
C PRO A 7 -4.21 1.67 12.92
N GLY A 8 -4.17 0.43 12.43
CA GLY A 8 -5.20 -0.16 11.58
C GLY A 8 -5.13 0.26 10.11
N SER A 9 -4.14 1.06 9.70
CA SER A 9 -3.95 1.39 8.27
C SER A 9 -3.61 0.15 7.46
N THR A 10 -3.98 0.16 6.18
CA THR A 10 -3.53 -0.83 5.20
C THR A 10 -2.47 -0.20 4.30
N VAL A 11 -1.31 -0.85 4.20
CA VAL A 11 -0.23 -0.48 3.28
C VAL A 11 -0.12 -1.56 2.21
N MET A 12 -0.25 -1.14 0.95
CA MET A 12 -0.12 -2.02 -0.21
C MET A 12 1.16 -1.70 -0.99
N PHE A 13 2.06 -2.66 -1.05
CA PHE A 13 3.18 -2.63 -1.98
C PHE A 13 2.71 -3.05 -3.37
N ALA A 14 3.11 -2.27 -4.38
CA ALA A 14 2.83 -2.57 -5.77
C ALA A 14 4.07 -2.27 -6.61
N GLY A 15 4.64 -3.29 -7.25
CA GLY A 15 5.75 -3.12 -8.18
C GLY A 15 5.86 -4.23 -9.21
N ASP A 16 7.06 -4.38 -9.73
CA ASP A 16 7.48 -5.45 -10.64
C ASP A 16 8.09 -6.61 -9.84
N SER A 17 9.04 -7.33 -10.43
CA SER A 17 9.76 -8.44 -9.80
C SER A 17 10.47 -8.07 -8.49
N ILE A 18 10.92 -6.81 -8.34
CA ILE A 18 11.59 -6.35 -7.12
C ILE A 18 10.61 -6.29 -5.94
N THR A 19 9.34 -6.01 -6.22
CA THR A 19 8.29 -6.02 -5.20
C THR A 19 7.66 -7.39 -5.05
N ASP A 20 7.45 -8.13 -6.15
CA ASP A 20 6.87 -9.48 -6.11
C ASP A 20 7.66 -10.41 -5.19
N CYS A 21 8.96 -10.59 -5.44
CA CYS A 21 9.85 -11.44 -4.65
C CYS A 21 9.23 -12.79 -4.24
N GLN A 22 8.52 -13.44 -5.17
CA GLN A 22 7.85 -14.73 -4.96
C GLN A 22 6.78 -14.68 -3.87
N ARG A 23 5.99 -13.60 -3.82
CA ARG A 23 4.95 -13.38 -2.78
C ARG A 23 3.89 -14.48 -2.68
N LEU A 24 3.67 -15.25 -3.75
CA LEU A 24 2.72 -16.37 -3.72
C LEU A 24 3.30 -17.64 -3.06
N ALA A 25 4.62 -17.69 -2.88
CA ALA A 25 5.31 -18.80 -2.23
C ALA A 25 5.67 -18.51 -0.77
N SER A 26 5.41 -17.29 -0.27
CA SER A 26 5.58 -16.95 1.15
C SER A 26 4.27 -17.13 1.90
N GLU A 27 4.34 -17.60 3.15
CA GLU A 27 3.15 -17.85 3.99
C GLU A 27 2.39 -16.56 4.33
N ASP A 28 3.11 -15.44 4.47
CA ASP A 28 2.57 -14.12 4.76
C ASP A 28 2.04 -13.36 3.52
N GLY A 29 2.26 -13.90 2.32
CA GLY A 29 1.90 -13.23 1.07
C GLY A 29 2.73 -11.98 0.73
N LEU A 30 3.84 -11.71 1.42
CA LEU A 30 4.71 -10.54 1.23
C LEU A 30 5.97 -10.83 0.39
N GLY A 31 6.28 -12.09 0.14
CA GLY A 31 7.49 -12.53 -0.56
C GLY A 31 8.73 -12.45 0.31
N PHE A 32 9.89 -12.71 -0.29
CA PHE A 32 11.19 -12.76 0.41
C PHE A 32 11.99 -11.47 0.23
N GLY A 33 11.31 -10.39 -0.15
CA GLY A 33 11.91 -9.13 -0.54
C GLY A 33 11.77 -8.02 0.49
N TYR A 34 11.89 -6.79 0.00
CA TYR A 34 11.73 -5.61 0.84
C TYR A 34 10.33 -5.47 1.49
N PRO A 35 9.20 -5.94 0.90
CA PRO A 35 7.90 -5.84 1.56
C PRO A 35 7.85 -6.56 2.92
N LEU A 36 8.45 -7.75 3.00
CA LEU A 36 8.57 -8.51 4.24
C LEU A 36 9.49 -7.79 5.24
N ARG A 37 10.64 -7.28 4.77
CA ARG A 37 11.59 -6.57 5.61
C ARG A 37 10.97 -5.32 6.24
N ASP A 38 10.29 -4.51 5.45
CA ASP A 38 9.66 -3.28 5.92
C ASP A 38 8.52 -3.57 6.91
N ALA A 39 7.68 -4.57 6.62
CA ALA A 39 6.60 -5.01 7.51
C ALA A 39 7.14 -5.51 8.86
N GLY A 40 8.20 -6.33 8.83
CA GLY A 40 8.86 -6.84 10.04
C GLY A 40 9.53 -5.73 10.85
N GLU A 41 10.25 -4.82 10.20
CA GLU A 41 10.94 -3.72 10.87
C GLU A 41 9.93 -2.72 11.48
N TRP A 42 8.76 -2.54 10.87
CA TRP A 42 7.67 -1.78 11.46
C TRP A 42 7.10 -2.47 12.68
N GLY A 43 6.78 -3.77 12.59
CA GLY A 43 6.24 -4.54 13.71
C GLY A 43 7.17 -4.56 14.93
N LEU A 44 8.49 -4.60 14.70
CA LEU A 44 9.49 -4.54 15.76
C LEU A 44 9.58 -3.16 16.42
N ARG A 45 9.52 -2.07 15.63
CA ARG A 45 9.69 -0.70 16.13
C ARG A 45 8.40 -0.06 16.65
N HIS A 46 7.24 -0.55 16.21
CA HIS A 46 5.93 0.03 16.50
C HIS A 46 4.91 -1.06 16.90
N PRO A 47 5.18 -1.84 17.96
CA PRO A 47 4.27 -2.92 18.39
C PRO A 47 2.88 -2.42 18.80
N ASP A 48 2.76 -1.14 19.20
CA ASP A 48 1.51 -0.46 19.55
C ASP A 48 0.70 0.03 18.33
N ARG A 49 1.24 -0.08 17.12
CA ARG A 49 0.63 0.48 15.89
C ARG A 49 0.51 -0.60 14.82
N PRO A 50 -0.43 -1.54 14.97
CA PRO A 50 -0.64 -2.58 13.98
C PRO A 50 -0.99 -1.96 12.62
N VAL A 51 -0.39 -2.49 11.57
CA VAL A 51 -0.62 -2.11 10.16
C VAL A 51 -0.87 -3.40 9.38
N ASN A 52 -1.84 -3.36 8.47
CA ASN A 52 -2.12 -4.47 7.55
C ASN A 52 -1.24 -4.32 6.31
N TRP A 53 -0.41 -5.31 6.02
CA TRP A 53 0.53 -5.28 4.91
C TRP A 53 0.03 -6.16 3.75
N LEU A 54 0.05 -5.61 2.54
CA LEU A 54 -0.31 -6.32 1.32
C LEU A 54 0.81 -6.18 0.29
N ASN A 55 1.12 -7.27 -0.40
CA ASN A 55 1.99 -7.24 -1.58
C ASN A 55 1.21 -7.65 -2.82
N THR A 56 1.22 -6.78 -3.82
CA THR A 56 0.56 -6.96 -5.11
C THR A 56 1.52 -6.77 -6.28
N GLY A 57 2.82 -6.94 -6.03
CA GLY A 57 3.86 -7.00 -7.06
C GLY A 57 3.64 -8.16 -8.02
N ILE A 58 4.02 -7.96 -9.28
CA ILE A 58 3.93 -9.00 -10.31
C ILE A 58 5.23 -8.97 -11.13
N ALA A 59 5.99 -10.06 -11.08
CA ALA A 59 7.23 -10.20 -11.83
C ALA A 59 7.02 -10.05 -13.34
N GLY A 60 7.99 -9.42 -14.01
CA GLY A 60 7.98 -9.23 -15.46
C GLY A 60 7.05 -8.13 -15.98
N GLN A 61 6.29 -7.43 -15.12
CA GLN A 61 5.44 -6.31 -15.55
C GLN A 61 6.21 -5.00 -15.69
N LYS A 62 6.04 -4.32 -16.82
CA LYS A 62 6.48 -2.93 -17.02
C LYS A 62 5.34 -1.97 -16.69
N VAL A 63 5.66 -0.70 -16.41
CA VAL A 63 4.67 0.35 -16.07
C VAL A 63 3.51 0.44 -17.06
N MET A 64 3.76 0.26 -18.36
CA MET A 64 2.72 0.28 -19.40
C MET A 64 1.69 -0.86 -19.26
N ASP A 65 2.10 -2.01 -18.71
CA ASP A 65 1.22 -3.15 -18.44
C ASP A 65 0.33 -2.89 -17.20
N ARG A 66 0.70 -1.90 -16.36
CA ARG A 66 0.04 -1.61 -15.07
C ARG A 66 -1.17 -0.69 -15.19
N ALA A 67 -1.21 0.19 -16.21
CA ALA A 67 -2.06 1.39 -16.20
C ALA A 67 -3.55 1.17 -16.52
N LYS A 68 -3.97 0.06 -17.15
CA LYS A 68 -5.35 -0.05 -17.68
C LYS A 68 -6.29 -1.06 -16.98
N PRO A 69 -5.87 -2.26 -16.54
CA PRO A 69 -6.80 -3.19 -15.89
C PRO A 69 -6.81 -3.11 -14.36
N ARG A 70 -5.72 -2.61 -13.73
CA ARG A 70 -5.46 -2.83 -12.29
C ARG A 70 -5.81 -1.65 -11.37
N TRP A 71 -5.92 -0.44 -11.90
CA TRP A 71 -6.24 0.78 -11.14
C TRP A 71 -7.65 1.31 -11.45
N ALA A 72 -8.61 0.42 -11.71
CA ALA A 72 -9.96 0.78 -12.14
C ALA A 72 -10.87 1.33 -11.03
N GLY A 73 -10.39 1.49 -9.79
CA GLY A 73 -11.19 1.95 -8.66
C GLY A 73 -10.49 3.07 -7.90
N GLY A 74 -10.81 4.32 -8.24
CA GLY A 74 -10.21 5.47 -7.57
C GLY A 74 -10.43 6.81 -8.28
N ARG A 75 -11.64 7.07 -8.77
CA ARG A 75 -12.15 8.44 -8.77
C ARG A 75 -13.30 8.45 -7.77
N ASP A 76 -12.96 8.79 -6.53
CA ASP A 76 -13.97 9.23 -5.58
C ASP A 76 -14.17 10.72 -5.86
N ASP A 77 -15.26 11.03 -6.54
CA ASP A 77 -15.64 12.39 -6.96
C ASP A 77 -16.17 13.22 -5.79
N ARG A 78 -16.11 12.71 -4.55
CA ARG A 78 -16.53 13.43 -3.35
C ARG A 78 -15.43 14.38 -2.87
N VAL A 79 -15.27 15.48 -3.59
CA VAL A 79 -14.89 16.73 -2.93
C VAL A 79 -16.03 17.07 -1.97
N GLN A 80 -15.82 16.83 -0.68
CA GLN A 80 -16.65 17.42 0.37
C GLN A 80 -16.55 18.95 0.24
N SER A 81 -17.58 19.57 -0.34
CA SER A 81 -17.83 21.00 -0.17
C SER A 81 -18.25 21.23 1.29
N GLY A 82 -17.26 21.47 2.15
CA GLY A 82 -17.47 21.90 3.51
C GLY A 82 -18.03 23.32 3.55
N ASP A 83 -19.24 23.42 4.07
CA ASP A 83 -19.83 24.51 4.85
C ASP A 83 -19.07 25.86 4.86
N ALA A 84 -19.59 26.82 4.09
CA ALA A 84 -19.36 28.23 4.34
C ALA A 84 -20.32 28.71 5.44
N HIS A 85 -19.88 28.65 6.70
CA HIS A 85 -20.36 29.56 7.73
C HIS A 85 -19.51 30.83 7.70
N GLY A 86 -20.07 31.91 7.15
CA GLY A 86 -19.52 33.26 7.22
C GLY A 86 -20.67 34.24 7.37
N GLY A 87 -20.80 34.80 8.58
CA GLY A 87 -21.84 35.75 8.94
C GLY A 87 -21.72 37.10 8.25
N GLY A 88 -22.84 37.81 8.25
CA GLY A 88 -23.05 39.16 7.71
C GLY A 88 -24.54 39.44 7.62
#